data_AF-S3BYV2-F1
#
_entry.id   AF-S3BYV2-F1
#
_cell.length_a   1.000
_cell.length_b   1.000
_cell.length_c   1.000
_cell.angle_alpha   90.00
_cell.angle_beta   90.00
_cell.angle_gamma   90.00
#
_symmetry.space_group_name_H-M   'P 1'
#
loop_
_entity.id
_entity.type
_entity.pdbx_description
1 polymer ?
#
loop_
_entity_poly.entity_id
_entity_poly.type
_entity_poly.pdbx_seq_one_letter_code
_entity_poly.pdbx_strand_id
1 'polypeptide(L)'
;MTAPQRTTGGPHLKVHVPEELRLFLPSRLRTRADRAGGEGLDHPYDGTSSLGHVVQSLGVPLTEVSRLRVDGTEVPAAHRPADGAHIGLVPVPRPQPLPPGSPCPPRFLLDVHLGALARRLRLLGVDTAYRNDAHDAELVDRANAERRILLTRDRGLLRRRTLWLGAYVHGDAPDRQTADVLSRFDPPLAPWTRCPACNGPLEPVAKEEIADRLPPGTRRTYDTFTRCGHCARLYWPGAHHRRLAARVAAARGTDGRHPS
;
A
#
# COMPACT_ATOMS: atom_id res chain seq x y z
N MET A 1 -30.87 37.43 -32.97
CA MET A 1 -30.44 37.21 -31.57
C MET A 1 -30.97 35.86 -31.14
N THR A 2 -30.16 34.82 -31.32
CA THR A 2 -30.54 33.44 -30.98
C THR A 2 -30.35 33.28 -29.48
N ALA A 3 -31.44 32.94 -28.76
CA ALA A 3 -31.41 32.64 -27.35
C ALA A 3 -30.44 31.47 -27.06
N PRO A 4 -29.69 31.50 -25.95
CA PRO A 4 -28.86 30.36 -25.58
C PRO A 4 -29.77 29.18 -25.23
N GLN A 5 -29.63 28.10 -25.99
CA GLN A 5 -30.20 26.80 -25.66
C GLN A 5 -29.60 26.36 -24.32
N ARG A 6 -30.41 26.38 -23.26
CA ARG A 6 -30.08 25.74 -21.99
C ARG A 6 -30.00 24.25 -22.23
N THR A 7 -28.79 23.71 -22.29
CA THR A 7 -28.55 22.26 -22.19
C THR A 7 -29.04 21.79 -20.82
N THR A 8 -30.03 20.90 -20.81
CA THR A 8 -30.66 20.32 -19.62
C THR A 8 -29.82 19.22 -18.97
N GLY A 9 -28.49 19.33 -19.02
CA GLY A 9 -27.54 18.49 -18.29
C GLY A 9 -26.69 19.38 -17.40
N GLY A 10 -26.51 19.01 -16.13
CA GLY A 10 -25.50 19.64 -15.28
C GLY A 10 -24.10 19.50 -15.89
N PRO A 11 -23.05 20.11 -15.35
CA PRO A 11 -21.73 20.04 -15.96
C PRO A 11 -21.16 18.60 -15.86
N HIS A 12 -20.37 18.20 -16.86
CA HIS A 12 -19.82 16.86 -17.04
C HIS A 12 -18.32 16.89 -17.28
N LEU A 13 -17.63 15.81 -16.89
CA LEU A 13 -16.21 15.60 -17.15
C LEU A 13 -15.99 14.27 -17.88
N LYS A 14 -14.98 14.20 -18.74
CA LYS A 14 -14.53 12.96 -19.37
C LYS A 14 -13.34 12.41 -18.58
N VAL A 15 -13.56 11.40 -17.73
CA VAL A 15 -12.52 10.90 -16.81
C VAL A 15 -11.93 9.57 -17.30
N HIS A 16 -10.67 9.60 -17.72
CA HIS A 16 -9.89 8.41 -18.04
C HIS A 16 -9.27 7.82 -16.77
N VAL A 17 -9.78 6.66 -16.35
CA VAL A 17 -9.26 5.88 -15.22
C VAL A 17 -8.45 4.69 -15.75
N PRO A 18 -7.11 4.70 -15.55
CA PRO A 18 -6.23 3.57 -15.89
C PRO A 18 -6.68 2.27 -15.24
N GLU A 19 -6.40 1.15 -15.88
CA GLU A 19 -6.82 -0.19 -15.45
C GLU A 19 -6.40 -0.48 -14.00
N GLU A 20 -5.19 -0.08 -13.62
CA GLU A 20 -4.59 -0.27 -12.31
C GLU A 20 -5.37 0.45 -11.19
N LEU A 21 -6.18 1.46 -11.54
CA LEU A 21 -7.03 2.20 -10.62
C LEU A 21 -8.50 1.76 -10.69
N ARG A 22 -8.89 0.93 -11.65
CA ARG A 22 -10.30 0.51 -11.82
C ARG A 22 -10.81 -0.39 -10.70
N LEU A 23 -9.93 -1.07 -9.94
CA LEU A 23 -10.34 -1.80 -8.73
C LEU A 23 -11.02 -0.90 -7.70
N PHE A 24 -10.72 0.41 -7.74
CA PHE A 24 -11.32 1.38 -6.85
C PHE A 24 -12.73 1.77 -7.32
N LEU A 25 -13.05 1.68 -8.60
CA LEU A 25 -14.37 2.11 -9.06
C LEU A 25 -15.47 1.19 -8.50
N PRO A 26 -16.61 1.76 -8.05
CA PRO A 26 -17.82 0.99 -7.80
C PRO A 26 -18.17 0.14 -9.03
N SER A 27 -18.78 -1.04 -8.84
CA SER A 27 -19.01 -2.00 -9.93
C SER A 27 -19.63 -1.39 -11.18
N ARG A 28 -20.61 -0.49 -11.02
CA ARG A 28 -21.28 0.19 -12.14
C ARG A 28 -20.32 1.09 -12.93
N LEU A 29 -19.46 1.85 -12.26
CA LEU A 29 -18.48 2.72 -12.91
C LEU A 29 -17.34 1.92 -13.52
N ARG A 30 -16.91 0.83 -12.88
CA ARG A 30 -15.90 -0.08 -13.44
C ARG A 30 -16.35 -0.65 -14.79
N THR A 31 -17.55 -1.24 -14.86
CA THR A 31 -18.09 -1.77 -16.11
C THR A 31 -18.22 -0.70 -17.21
N ARG A 32 -18.54 0.54 -16.84
CA ARG A 32 -18.55 1.66 -17.80
C ARG A 32 -17.15 2.03 -18.27
N ALA A 33 -16.16 2.03 -17.38
CA ALA A 33 -14.78 2.36 -17.72
C ALA A 33 -14.20 1.33 -18.69
N ASP A 34 -14.49 0.05 -18.45
CA ASP A 34 -14.07 -1.06 -19.30
C ASP A 34 -14.69 -0.96 -20.70
N ARG A 35 -15.94 -0.52 -20.81
CA ARG A 35 -16.63 -0.31 -22.10
C ARG A 35 -16.18 0.96 -22.83
N ALA A 36 -15.89 2.03 -22.08
CA ALA A 36 -15.49 3.31 -22.66
C ALA A 36 -14.09 3.27 -23.29
N GLY A 37 -13.24 2.30 -22.89
CA GLY A 37 -11.88 2.20 -23.41
C GLY A 37 -11.10 3.51 -23.21
N GLY A 38 -10.54 4.04 -24.30
CA GLY A 38 -9.78 5.29 -24.30
C GLY A 38 -10.61 6.57 -24.28
N GLU A 39 -11.94 6.50 -24.48
CA GLU A 39 -12.80 7.70 -24.55
C GLU A 39 -13.09 8.33 -23.17
N GLY A 40 -12.86 7.57 -22.09
CA GLY A 40 -13.07 8.02 -20.73
C GLY A 40 -14.53 7.95 -20.26
N LEU A 41 -14.72 7.90 -18.95
CA LEU A 41 -16.01 7.89 -18.29
C LEU A 41 -16.67 9.27 -18.38
N ASP A 42 -17.91 9.31 -18.87
CA ASP A 42 -18.75 10.48 -18.65
C ASP A 42 -19.18 10.55 -17.19
N HIS A 43 -18.73 11.59 -16.48
CA HIS A 43 -18.98 11.78 -15.06
C HIS A 43 -19.64 13.13 -14.77
N PRO A 44 -20.90 13.15 -14.29
CA PRO A 44 -21.53 14.39 -13.86
C PRO A 44 -20.83 14.92 -12.60
N TYR A 45 -20.67 16.24 -12.51
CA TYR A 45 -20.14 16.91 -11.33
C TYR A 45 -20.93 18.19 -11.01
N ASP A 46 -20.56 18.86 -9.92
CA ASP A 46 -21.28 20.04 -9.39
C ASP A 46 -20.81 21.38 -10.00
N GLY A 47 -19.89 21.37 -10.96
CA GLY A 47 -19.33 22.57 -11.58
C GLY A 47 -18.29 23.31 -10.74
N THR A 48 -18.11 22.93 -9.47
CA THR A 48 -17.27 23.67 -8.52
C THR A 48 -16.21 22.80 -7.86
N SER A 49 -16.44 21.52 -7.67
CA SER A 49 -15.54 20.58 -7.00
C SER A 49 -14.12 20.61 -7.57
N SER A 50 -13.14 20.53 -6.67
CA SER A 50 -11.75 20.35 -7.09
C SER A 50 -11.55 18.97 -7.73
N LEU A 51 -10.51 18.84 -8.53
CA LEU A 51 -10.18 17.59 -9.18
C LEU A 51 -9.93 16.46 -8.16
N GLY A 52 -9.31 16.78 -7.02
CA GLY A 52 -9.13 15.85 -5.92
C GLY A 52 -10.45 15.32 -5.36
N HIS A 53 -11.46 16.18 -5.23
CA HIS A 53 -12.80 15.79 -4.79
C HIS A 53 -13.49 14.89 -5.82
N VAL A 54 -13.39 15.23 -7.12
CA VAL A 54 -13.94 14.41 -8.21
C VAL A 54 -13.30 13.01 -8.23
N VAL A 55 -11.98 12.92 -8.09
CA VAL A 55 -11.29 11.63 -8.09
C VAL A 55 -11.67 10.77 -6.88
N GLN A 56 -11.81 11.39 -5.70
CA GLN A 56 -12.26 10.68 -4.51
C GLN A 56 -13.74 10.26 -4.59
N SER A 57 -14.60 11.04 -5.26
CA SER A 57 -16.01 10.68 -5.46
C SER A 57 -16.18 9.48 -6.40
N LEU A 58 -15.30 9.32 -7.39
CA LEU A 58 -15.18 8.11 -8.21
C LEU A 58 -14.74 6.88 -7.39
N GLY A 59 -14.15 7.12 -6.23
CA GLY A 59 -13.70 6.11 -5.30
C GLY A 59 -12.18 6.04 -5.15
N VAL A 60 -11.43 6.60 -6.08
CA VAL A 60 -9.97 6.43 -6.17
C VAL A 60 -9.30 7.26 -5.06
N PRO A 61 -8.53 6.64 -4.13
CA PRO A 61 -7.75 7.40 -3.16
C PRO A 61 -6.63 8.17 -3.87
N LEU A 62 -6.41 9.43 -3.48
CA LEU A 62 -5.33 10.24 -4.05
C LEU A 62 -3.93 9.69 -3.74
N THR A 63 -3.80 8.82 -2.73
CA THR A 63 -2.56 8.10 -2.43
C THR A 63 -2.16 7.11 -3.53
N GLU A 64 -3.07 6.77 -4.43
CA GLU A 64 -2.85 5.84 -5.54
C GLU A 64 -2.62 6.57 -6.88
N VAL A 65 -2.68 7.90 -6.87
CA VAL A 65 -2.53 8.75 -8.04
C VAL A 65 -1.27 9.59 -7.88
N SER A 66 -0.30 9.43 -8.78
CA SER A 66 0.93 10.23 -8.77
C SER A 66 0.74 11.62 -9.38
N ARG A 67 -0.06 11.71 -10.44
CA ARG A 67 -0.32 12.95 -11.19
C ARG A 67 -1.75 12.99 -11.69
N LEU A 68 -2.29 14.20 -11.77
CA LEU A 68 -3.59 14.50 -12.36
C LEU A 68 -3.38 15.36 -13.60
N ARG A 69 -4.11 15.06 -14.68
CA ARG A 69 -4.04 15.80 -15.93
C ARG A 69 -5.40 16.34 -16.32
N VAL A 70 -5.43 17.55 -16.84
CA VAL A 70 -6.58 18.20 -17.50
C VAL A 70 -6.14 18.54 -18.91
N ASP A 71 -6.81 17.99 -19.90
CA ASP A 71 -6.53 18.20 -21.33
C ASP A 71 -5.05 17.96 -21.70
N GLY A 72 -4.44 16.96 -21.03
CA GLY A 72 -3.04 16.58 -21.20
C GLY A 72 -2.03 17.32 -20.32
N THR A 73 -2.41 18.43 -19.68
CA THR A 73 -1.54 19.22 -18.79
C THR A 73 -1.64 18.75 -17.34
N GLU A 74 -0.51 18.60 -16.67
CA GLU A 74 -0.48 18.24 -15.24
C GLU A 74 -0.97 19.40 -14.36
N VAL A 75 -1.85 19.08 -13.40
CA VAL A 75 -2.46 20.06 -12.49
C VAL A 75 -2.49 19.55 -11.05
N PRO A 76 -2.47 20.44 -10.04
CA PRO A 76 -2.64 20.04 -8.65
C PRO A 76 -4.07 19.54 -8.37
N ALA A 77 -4.24 18.74 -7.32
CA ALA A 77 -5.55 18.24 -6.89
C ALA A 77 -6.56 19.35 -6.54
N ALA A 78 -6.08 20.55 -6.20
CA ALA A 78 -6.91 21.71 -5.90
C ALA A 78 -7.48 22.41 -7.16
N HIS A 79 -7.00 22.05 -8.36
CA HIS A 79 -7.49 22.61 -9.62
C HIS A 79 -8.99 22.35 -9.80
N ARG A 80 -9.72 23.32 -10.36
CA ARG A 80 -11.15 23.20 -10.67
C ARG A 80 -11.31 23.11 -12.19
N PRO A 81 -11.74 21.95 -12.73
CA PRO A 81 -11.84 21.76 -14.17
C PRO A 81 -13.03 22.53 -14.76
N ALA A 82 -12.87 22.96 -16.01
CA ALA A 82 -13.97 23.47 -16.81
C ALA A 82 -14.94 22.34 -17.22
N ASP A 83 -16.16 22.71 -17.56
CA ASP A 83 -17.16 21.78 -18.10
C ASP A 83 -16.65 21.14 -19.41
N GLY A 84 -16.87 19.84 -19.55
CA GLY A 84 -16.42 19.04 -20.69
C GLY A 84 -14.93 18.67 -20.70
N ALA A 85 -14.14 19.08 -19.70
CA ALA A 85 -12.70 18.83 -19.68
C ALA A 85 -12.34 17.32 -19.61
N HIS A 86 -11.20 16.97 -20.21
CA HIS A 86 -10.66 15.61 -20.23
C HIS A 86 -9.70 15.40 -19.07
N ILE A 87 -10.10 14.56 -18.12
CA ILE A 87 -9.35 14.24 -16.91
C ILE A 87 -8.56 12.94 -17.11
N GLY A 88 -7.25 13.01 -16.96
CA GLY A 88 -6.36 11.84 -16.94
C GLY A 88 -5.83 11.59 -15.53
N LEU A 89 -5.93 10.35 -15.06
CA LEU A 89 -5.26 9.91 -13.83
C LEU A 89 -3.97 9.17 -14.18
N VAL A 90 -2.88 9.44 -13.47
CA VAL A 90 -1.64 8.67 -13.60
C VAL A 90 -1.45 7.86 -12.31
N PRO A 91 -1.37 6.52 -12.36
CA PRO A 91 -1.17 5.71 -11.17
C PRO A 91 0.18 6.00 -10.51
N VAL A 92 0.33 5.65 -9.24
CA VAL A 92 1.66 5.63 -8.60
C VAL A 92 2.58 4.62 -9.31
N PRO A 93 3.80 5.05 -9.71
CA PRO A 93 4.75 4.14 -10.35
C PRO A 93 5.26 3.10 -9.35
N ARG A 94 5.81 2.01 -9.89
CA ARG A 94 6.43 0.92 -9.13
C ARG A 94 7.85 0.68 -9.65
N PRO A 95 8.90 0.79 -8.81
CA PRO A 95 8.88 1.25 -7.43
C PRO A 95 8.41 2.71 -7.27
N GLN A 96 7.73 3.01 -6.18
CA GLN A 96 7.19 4.32 -5.83
C GLN A 96 8.30 5.18 -5.23
N PRO A 97 8.61 6.35 -5.82
CA PRO A 97 9.47 7.34 -5.19
C PRO A 97 8.88 7.83 -3.87
N LEU A 98 9.71 7.92 -2.84
CA LEU A 98 9.30 8.46 -1.54
C LEU A 98 9.51 9.98 -1.50
N PRO A 99 8.63 10.73 -0.83
CA PRO A 99 8.80 12.17 -0.65
C PRO A 99 10.16 12.50 -0.01
N PRO A 100 10.77 13.67 -0.32
CA PRO A 100 11.98 14.13 0.36
C PRO A 100 11.82 14.12 1.88
N GLY A 101 12.87 13.69 2.59
CA GLY A 101 12.85 13.55 4.05
C GLY A 101 12.16 12.28 4.58
N SER A 102 11.70 11.39 3.70
CA SER A 102 11.23 10.06 4.11
C SER A 102 12.39 9.23 4.71
N PRO A 103 12.12 8.38 5.72
CA PRO A 103 13.14 7.48 6.25
C PRO A 103 13.71 6.55 5.17
N CYS A 104 15.03 6.37 5.20
CA CYS A 104 15.74 5.37 4.39
C CYS A 104 16.47 4.39 5.33
N PRO A 105 16.13 3.09 5.34
CA PRO A 105 15.07 2.45 4.53
C PRO A 105 13.64 2.84 4.97
N PRO A 106 12.64 2.63 4.09
CA PRO A 106 11.25 2.92 4.43
C PRO A 106 10.77 2.07 5.61
N ARG A 107 9.89 2.68 6.41
CA ARG A 107 9.25 2.06 7.57
C ARG A 107 7.75 2.00 7.32
N PHE A 108 7.13 0.89 7.70
CA PHE A 108 5.71 0.66 7.48
C PHE A 108 4.94 0.63 8.80
N LEU A 109 3.68 1.03 8.73
CA LEU A 109 2.66 0.81 9.74
C LEU A 109 1.48 0.14 9.05
N LEU A 110 1.04 -1.00 9.55
CA LEU A 110 -0.05 -1.76 8.93
C LEU A 110 -1.32 -1.61 9.74
N ASP A 111 -2.45 -1.53 9.04
CA ASP A 111 -3.77 -1.62 9.66
C ASP A 111 -3.98 -2.95 10.42
N VAL A 112 -5.01 -3.00 11.25
CA VAL A 112 -5.35 -4.15 12.12
C VAL A 112 -5.65 -5.44 11.33
N HIS A 113 -6.09 -5.34 10.08
CA HIS A 113 -6.47 -6.46 9.22
C HIS A 113 -5.28 -7.08 8.48
N LEU A 114 -4.11 -6.43 8.50
CA LEU A 114 -2.91 -6.85 7.78
C LEU A 114 -1.87 -7.55 8.66
N GLY A 115 -2.29 -8.17 9.78
CA GLY A 115 -1.37 -8.85 10.71
C GLY A 115 -0.52 -9.96 10.09
N ALA A 116 -1.08 -10.72 9.13
CA ALA A 116 -0.34 -11.76 8.42
C ALA A 116 0.75 -11.17 7.52
N LEU A 117 0.47 -10.05 6.85
CA LEU A 117 1.45 -9.29 6.07
C LEU A 117 2.54 -8.70 6.97
N ALA A 118 2.15 -8.12 8.12
CA ALA A 118 3.09 -7.55 9.09
C ALA A 118 4.13 -8.58 9.53
N ARG A 119 3.69 -9.79 9.86
CA ARG A 119 4.58 -10.88 10.25
C ARG A 119 5.57 -11.24 9.14
N ARG A 120 5.15 -11.19 7.88
CA ARG A 120 5.99 -11.57 6.72
C ARG A 120 7.01 -10.48 6.38
N LEU A 121 6.60 -9.22 6.37
CA LEU A 121 7.53 -8.10 6.18
C LEU A 121 8.63 -8.09 7.24
N ARG A 122 8.27 -8.32 8.52
CA ARG A 122 9.24 -8.46 9.62
C ARG A 122 10.21 -9.63 9.42
N LEU A 123 9.71 -10.78 8.97
CA LEU A 123 10.56 -11.94 8.65
C LEU A 123 11.58 -11.63 7.55
N LEU A 124 11.24 -10.73 6.63
CA LEU A 124 12.12 -10.24 5.57
C LEU A 124 13.05 -9.10 6.03
N GLY A 125 13.00 -8.70 7.30
CA GLY A 125 13.83 -7.63 7.87
C GLY A 125 13.26 -6.22 7.72
N VAL A 126 12.07 -6.09 7.15
CA VAL A 126 11.44 -4.80 6.89
C VAL A 126 10.83 -4.23 8.17
N ASP A 127 11.15 -2.97 8.49
CA ASP A 127 10.63 -2.28 9.68
C ASP A 127 9.12 -2.08 9.58
N THR A 128 8.37 -2.87 10.35
CA THR A 128 6.91 -2.95 10.20
C THR A 128 6.22 -2.89 11.55
N ALA A 129 5.62 -1.75 11.87
CA ALA A 129 4.75 -1.59 13.03
C ALA A 129 3.35 -2.18 12.75
N TYR A 130 2.77 -2.82 13.76
CA TYR A 130 1.42 -3.39 13.73
C TYR A 130 0.96 -3.60 15.17
N ARG A 131 -0.31 -3.29 15.43
CA ARG A 131 -1.02 -3.56 16.68
C ARG A 131 -2.45 -3.99 16.32
N ASN A 132 -3.01 -4.95 17.03
CA ASN A 132 -4.31 -5.57 16.70
C ASN A 132 -5.52 -4.83 17.29
N ASP A 133 -5.30 -3.77 18.07
CA ASP A 133 -6.31 -3.01 18.81
C ASP A 133 -6.24 -1.49 18.53
N ALA A 134 -5.54 -1.09 17.45
CA ALA A 134 -5.40 0.32 17.09
C ALA A 134 -6.62 0.85 16.34
N HIS A 135 -7.11 2.02 16.73
CA HIS A 135 -8.14 2.74 16.00
C HIS A 135 -7.56 3.54 14.83
N ASP A 136 -8.38 3.85 13.83
CA ASP A 136 -7.95 4.59 12.64
C ASP A 136 -7.24 5.92 12.94
N ALA A 137 -7.72 6.68 13.92
CA ALA A 137 -7.10 7.95 14.30
C ALA A 137 -5.68 7.74 14.84
N GLU A 138 -5.51 6.75 15.71
CA GLU A 138 -4.21 6.38 16.27
C GLU A 138 -3.24 5.89 15.19
N LEU A 139 -3.73 5.15 14.18
CA LEU A 139 -2.91 4.70 13.05
C LEU A 139 -2.36 5.90 12.27
N VAL A 140 -3.19 6.91 12.00
CA VAL A 140 -2.78 8.11 11.27
C VAL A 140 -1.80 8.95 12.08
N ASP A 141 -2.12 9.20 13.36
CA ASP A 141 -1.27 10.00 14.24
C ASP A 141 0.10 9.36 14.41
N ARG A 142 0.14 8.03 14.59
CA ARG A 142 1.38 7.27 14.65
C ARG A 142 2.14 7.27 13.33
N ALA A 143 1.45 7.07 12.20
CA ALA A 143 2.08 7.13 10.88
C ALA A 143 2.80 8.47 10.67
N ASN A 144 2.14 9.56 11.04
CA ASN A 144 2.67 10.91 10.95
C ASN A 144 3.85 11.14 11.89
N ALA A 145 3.69 10.81 13.18
CA ALA A 145 4.69 11.04 14.22
C ALA A 145 5.97 10.23 13.97
N GLU A 146 5.84 8.98 13.55
CA GLU A 146 6.99 8.09 13.32
C GLU A 146 7.48 8.09 11.85
N ARG A 147 6.85 8.90 10.97
CA ARG A 147 7.09 8.91 9.52
C ARG A 147 7.05 7.50 8.90
N ARG A 148 6.00 6.74 9.24
CA ARG A 148 5.74 5.40 8.69
C ARG A 148 4.70 5.44 7.60
N ILE A 149 4.95 4.73 6.51
CA ILE A 149 3.99 4.56 5.42
C ILE A 149 2.84 3.69 5.92
N LEU A 150 1.62 4.25 5.94
CA LEU A 150 0.44 3.52 6.37
C LEU A 150 -0.05 2.59 5.25
N LEU A 151 0.08 1.28 5.47
CA LEU A 151 -0.41 0.25 4.56
C LEU A 151 -1.78 -0.22 5.02
N THR A 152 -2.77 -0.18 4.12
CA THR A 152 -4.14 -0.56 4.46
C THR A 152 -4.92 -1.08 3.27
N ARG A 153 -5.99 -1.83 3.53
CA ARG A 153 -7.04 -2.13 2.54
C ARG A 153 -8.31 -1.29 2.75
N ASP A 154 -8.30 -0.41 3.74
CA ASP A 154 -9.37 0.55 3.96
C ASP A 154 -9.12 1.85 3.19
N ARG A 155 -10.05 2.15 2.30
CA ARG A 155 -10.00 3.29 1.39
C ARG A 155 -10.38 4.58 2.11
N GLY A 156 -11.19 4.49 3.18
CA GLY A 156 -11.53 5.62 4.05
C GLY A 156 -10.30 6.14 4.80
N LEU A 157 -9.45 5.24 5.28
CA LEU A 157 -8.21 5.58 5.97
C LEU A 157 -7.25 6.37 5.05
N LEU A 158 -7.14 5.98 3.78
CA LEU A 158 -6.32 6.65 2.76
C LEU A 158 -6.88 8.01 2.29
N ARG A 159 -8.13 8.35 2.62
CA ARG A 159 -8.74 9.65 2.28
C ARG A 159 -8.54 10.70 3.37
N ARG A 160 -7.93 10.34 4.50
CA ARG A 160 -7.70 11.28 5.60
C ARG A 160 -6.63 12.29 5.22
N ARG A 161 -7.02 13.57 5.22
CA ARG A 161 -6.15 14.70 4.80
C ARG A 161 -4.90 14.87 5.66
N THR A 162 -4.94 14.43 6.92
CA THR A 162 -3.80 14.53 7.85
C THR A 162 -2.77 13.45 7.62
N LEU A 163 -3.05 12.39 6.86
CA LEU A 163 -2.11 11.30 6.63
C LEU A 163 -0.96 11.78 5.72
N TRP A 164 0.27 11.70 6.22
CA TRP A 164 1.45 12.15 5.47
C TRP A 164 1.74 11.28 4.24
N LEU A 165 1.62 9.95 4.37
CA LEU A 165 1.83 8.98 3.31
C LEU A 165 1.12 7.66 3.63
N GLY A 166 0.34 7.16 2.67
CA GLY A 166 -0.35 5.89 2.76
C GLY A 166 -0.35 5.15 1.43
N ALA A 167 -0.67 3.87 1.48
CA ALA A 167 -0.75 3.01 0.30
C ALA A 167 -1.80 1.92 0.48
N TYR A 168 -2.59 1.72 -0.56
CA TYR A 168 -3.48 0.59 -0.66
C TYR A 168 -2.69 -0.70 -0.92
N VAL A 169 -2.99 -1.75 -0.17
CA VAL A 169 -2.38 -3.08 -0.37
C VAL A 169 -3.25 -3.93 -1.28
N HIS A 170 -2.68 -4.36 -2.41
CA HIS A 170 -3.33 -5.24 -3.36
C HIS A 170 -3.22 -6.71 -2.95
N GLY A 171 -4.19 -7.52 -3.39
CA GLY A 171 -4.21 -8.95 -3.12
C GLY A 171 -5.06 -9.37 -1.93
N ASP A 172 -5.69 -10.52 -2.09
CA ASP A 172 -6.56 -11.20 -1.13
C ASP A 172 -5.80 -12.12 -0.17
N ALA A 173 -4.71 -12.72 -0.65
CA ALA A 173 -3.85 -13.60 0.12
C ALA A 173 -2.58 -12.88 0.62
N PRO A 174 -2.07 -13.23 1.81
CA PRO A 174 -0.86 -12.63 2.34
C PRO A 174 0.37 -12.73 1.41
N ASP A 175 0.46 -13.73 0.53
CA ASP A 175 1.60 -13.89 -0.40
C ASP A 175 1.57 -12.79 -1.46
N ARG A 176 0.38 -12.55 -2.03
CA ARG A 176 0.14 -11.47 -3.00
C ARG A 176 0.32 -10.10 -2.37
N GLN A 177 -0.16 -9.90 -1.14
CA GLN A 177 0.04 -8.65 -0.40
C GLN A 177 1.52 -8.37 -0.12
N THR A 178 2.30 -9.42 0.17
CA THR A 178 3.75 -9.26 0.37
C THR A 178 4.42 -8.87 -0.95
N ALA A 179 4.10 -9.56 -2.05
CA ALA A 179 4.62 -9.22 -3.38
C ALA A 179 4.27 -7.77 -3.78
N ASP A 180 3.02 -7.35 -3.56
CA ASP A 180 2.55 -6.01 -3.83
C ASP A 180 3.38 -4.92 -3.13
N VAL A 181 3.60 -5.06 -1.81
CA VAL A 181 4.39 -4.09 -1.04
C VAL A 181 5.85 -4.06 -1.49
N LEU A 182 6.44 -5.23 -1.77
CA LEU A 182 7.84 -5.30 -2.21
C LEU A 182 8.03 -4.75 -3.61
N SER A 183 7.10 -4.98 -4.52
CA SER A 183 7.07 -4.40 -5.87
C SER A 183 6.90 -2.87 -5.81
N ARG A 184 6.00 -2.40 -4.93
CA ARG A 184 5.70 -0.98 -4.78
C ARG A 184 6.83 -0.18 -4.15
N PHE A 185 7.51 -0.69 -3.13
CA PHE A 185 8.45 0.12 -2.35
C PHE A 185 9.91 -0.34 -2.43
N ASP A 186 10.15 -1.54 -2.96
CA ASP A 186 11.45 -2.21 -3.02
C ASP A 186 12.36 -1.95 -1.79
N PRO A 187 11.87 -2.23 -0.56
CA PRO A 187 12.70 -2.01 0.62
C PRO A 187 13.90 -2.96 0.58
N PRO A 188 15.06 -2.55 1.14
CA PRO A 188 16.16 -3.49 1.33
C PRO A 188 15.71 -4.61 2.27
N LEU A 189 16.07 -5.84 1.92
CA LEU A 189 15.73 -7.02 2.71
C LEU A 189 16.92 -7.44 3.55
N ALA A 190 16.64 -7.72 4.82
CA ALA A 190 17.60 -8.29 5.76
C ALA A 190 16.88 -9.39 6.55
N PRO A 191 16.58 -10.55 5.92
CA PRO A 191 15.76 -11.57 6.56
C PRO A 191 16.31 -11.98 7.94
N TRP A 192 15.40 -12.29 8.85
CA TRP A 192 15.74 -12.77 10.20
C TRP A 192 16.49 -11.77 11.10
N THR A 193 16.42 -10.47 10.79
CA THR A 193 16.92 -9.40 11.66
C THR A 193 15.86 -8.79 12.57
N ARG A 194 14.58 -9.09 12.34
CA ARG A 194 13.45 -8.54 13.11
C ARG A 194 12.51 -9.61 13.62
N CYS A 195 12.00 -9.38 14.82
CA CYS A 195 11.06 -10.25 15.49
C CYS A 195 9.71 -10.25 14.76
N PRO A 196 9.20 -11.41 14.31
CA PRO A 196 7.90 -11.50 13.63
C PRO A 196 6.73 -11.07 14.52
N ALA A 197 6.88 -11.20 15.84
CA ALA A 197 5.85 -10.86 16.81
C ALA A 197 5.80 -9.36 17.13
N CYS A 198 6.94 -8.72 17.42
CA CYS A 198 6.97 -7.34 17.93
C CYS A 198 7.82 -6.35 17.12
N ASN A 199 8.44 -6.76 16.00
CA ASN A 199 9.34 -5.93 15.16
C ASN A 199 10.69 -5.55 15.78
N GLY A 200 10.95 -5.92 17.04
CA GLY A 200 12.25 -5.67 17.71
C GLY A 200 13.42 -6.40 17.05
N PRO A 201 14.66 -5.93 17.24
CA PRO A 201 15.84 -6.55 16.66
C PRO A 201 16.02 -7.98 17.17
N LEU A 202 16.51 -8.85 16.30
CA LEU A 202 16.93 -10.21 16.64
C LEU A 202 18.45 -10.26 16.76
N GLU A 203 18.91 -10.85 17.85
CA GLU A 203 20.32 -11.02 18.17
C GLU A 203 20.64 -12.51 18.25
N PRO A 204 21.80 -12.97 17.75
CA PRO A 204 22.28 -14.32 18.01
C PRO A 204 22.37 -14.58 19.52
N VAL A 205 22.05 -15.80 19.93
CA VAL A 205 22.22 -16.25 21.32
C VAL A 205 22.85 -17.63 21.34
N ALA A 206 23.80 -17.85 22.25
CA ALA A 206 24.46 -19.13 22.41
C ALA A 206 23.46 -20.18 22.91
N LYS A 207 23.60 -21.42 22.42
CA LYS A 207 22.70 -22.53 22.76
C LYS A 207 22.73 -22.84 24.25
N GLU A 208 23.90 -22.70 24.85
CA GLU A 208 24.19 -22.91 26.26
C GLU A 208 23.36 -21.98 27.15
N GLU A 209 23.21 -20.71 26.76
CA GLU A 209 22.44 -19.70 27.50
C GLU A 209 20.93 -19.97 27.54
N ILE A 210 20.43 -20.74 26.58
CA ILE A 210 18.99 -21.00 26.42
C ILE A 210 18.64 -22.48 26.53
N ALA A 211 19.60 -23.32 26.87
CA ALA A 211 19.53 -24.77 26.81
C ALA A 211 18.35 -25.34 27.62
N ASP A 212 18.02 -24.70 28.73
CA ASP A 212 16.94 -25.10 29.65
C ASP A 212 15.56 -24.61 29.22
N ARG A 213 15.51 -23.67 28.26
CA ARG A 213 14.28 -23.11 27.69
C ARG A 213 13.90 -23.77 26.36
N LEU A 214 14.77 -24.62 25.81
CA LEU A 214 14.55 -25.29 24.53
C LEU A 214 13.85 -26.64 24.73
N PRO A 215 12.83 -26.96 23.89
CA PRO A 215 12.30 -28.31 23.83
C PRO A 215 13.42 -29.33 23.52
N PRO A 216 13.40 -30.55 24.10
CA PRO A 216 14.47 -31.53 23.95
C PRO A 216 14.81 -31.87 22.48
N GLY A 217 13.81 -31.92 21.60
CA GLY A 217 14.00 -32.14 20.17
C GLY A 217 14.72 -30.98 19.47
N THR A 218 14.31 -29.74 19.76
CA THR A 218 14.93 -28.54 19.21
C THR A 218 16.39 -28.41 19.65
N ARG A 219 16.68 -28.69 20.93
CA ARG A 219 18.04 -28.68 21.48
C ARG A 219 18.95 -29.70 20.78
N ARG A 220 18.42 -30.82 20.28
CA ARG A 220 19.22 -31.83 19.57
C ARG A 220 19.44 -31.49 18.09
N THR A 221 18.53 -30.77 17.46
CA THR A 221 18.50 -30.58 16.00
C THR A 221 19.10 -29.27 15.52
N TYR A 222 19.16 -28.24 16.35
CA TYR A 222 19.60 -26.90 15.95
C TYR A 222 20.73 -26.36 16.82
N ASP A 223 21.64 -25.63 16.19
CA ASP A 223 22.78 -24.97 16.84
C ASP A 223 22.79 -23.45 16.67
N THR A 224 21.88 -22.91 15.84
CA THR A 224 21.74 -21.46 15.64
C THR A 224 20.42 -20.97 16.19
N PHE A 225 20.49 -20.02 17.12
CA PHE A 225 19.33 -19.42 17.77
C PHE A 225 19.45 -17.90 17.75
N THR A 226 18.30 -17.24 17.63
CA THR A 226 18.20 -15.80 17.83
C THR A 226 17.17 -15.47 18.90
N ARG A 227 17.42 -14.40 19.65
CA ARG A 227 16.54 -13.88 20.68
C ARG A 227 16.12 -12.47 20.30
N CYS A 228 14.85 -12.14 20.51
CA CYS A 228 14.40 -10.75 20.38
C CYS A 228 14.82 -9.93 21.60
N GLY A 229 15.49 -8.80 21.37
CA GLY A 229 15.89 -7.87 22.44
C GLY A 229 14.71 -7.20 23.16
N HIS A 230 13.51 -7.19 22.57
CA HIS A 230 12.34 -6.54 23.18
C HIS A 230 11.40 -7.51 23.91
N CYS A 231 11.07 -8.66 23.30
CA CYS A 231 10.09 -9.60 23.87
C CYS A 231 10.69 -10.93 24.34
N ALA A 232 12.02 -11.08 24.28
CA ALA A 232 12.77 -12.26 24.72
C ALA A 232 12.34 -13.60 24.09
N ARG A 233 11.52 -13.58 23.03
CA ARG A 233 11.15 -14.76 22.24
C ARG A 233 12.36 -15.30 21.50
N LEU A 234 12.46 -16.63 21.45
CA LEU A 234 13.53 -17.37 20.77
C LEU A 234 13.05 -17.85 19.40
N TYR A 235 13.96 -17.82 18.43
CA TYR A 235 13.75 -18.28 17.06
C TYR A 235 14.92 -19.17 16.61
N TRP A 236 14.62 -20.11 15.73
CA TRP A 236 15.60 -21.03 15.13
C TRP A 236 15.15 -21.41 13.71
N PRO A 237 16.06 -21.80 12.81
CA PRO A 237 15.75 -22.08 11.41
C PRO A 237 14.95 -23.39 11.22
N GLY A 238 13.63 -23.36 11.40
CA GLY A 238 12.74 -24.49 11.10
C GLY A 238 12.46 -24.71 9.60
N ALA A 239 11.77 -25.80 9.23
CA ALA A 239 11.38 -26.05 7.83
C ALA A 239 10.46 -24.96 7.22
N HIS A 240 9.74 -24.21 8.06
CA HIS A 240 8.96 -23.03 7.67
C HIS A 240 9.85 -21.82 7.30
N HIS A 241 11.07 -21.75 7.83
CA HIS A 241 12.05 -20.67 7.65
C HIS A 241 12.55 -20.56 6.20
N ARG A 242 12.77 -21.71 5.53
CA ARG A 242 13.30 -21.74 4.15
C ARG A 242 12.27 -21.38 3.08
N ARG A 243 10.97 -21.69 3.31
CA ARG A 243 9.93 -21.56 2.27
C ARG A 243 9.47 -20.12 2.05
N LEU A 244 9.44 -19.28 3.09
CA LEU A 244 8.95 -17.91 2.97
C LEU A 244 9.92 -17.02 2.18
N ALA A 245 11.21 -17.09 2.49
CA ALA A 245 12.24 -16.32 1.78
C ALA A 245 12.33 -16.73 0.30
N ALA A 246 12.26 -18.02 -0.01
CA ALA A 246 12.31 -18.52 -1.38
C ALA A 246 11.10 -18.06 -2.22
N ARG A 247 9.89 -18.07 -1.65
CA ARG A 247 8.67 -17.57 -2.33
C ARG A 247 8.71 -16.06 -2.57
N VAL A 248 9.33 -15.32 -1.67
CA VAL A 248 9.49 -13.87 -1.79
C VAL A 248 10.55 -13.48 -2.83
N ALA A 249 11.68 -14.20 -2.88
CA ALA A 249 12.68 -14.02 -3.93
C ALA A 249 12.08 -14.31 -5.32
N ALA A 250 11.24 -15.34 -5.44
CA ALA A 250 10.51 -15.62 -6.67
C ALA A 250 9.53 -14.49 -7.05
N ALA A 251 8.82 -13.91 -6.09
CA ALA A 251 7.88 -12.80 -6.33
C ALA A 251 8.58 -11.53 -6.85
N ARG A 252 9.82 -11.25 -6.42
CA ARG A 252 10.63 -10.14 -6.96
C ARG A 252 11.11 -10.38 -8.40
N GLY A 253 11.16 -11.64 -8.86
CA GLY A 253 11.58 -12.01 -10.21
C GLY A 253 10.46 -12.11 -11.24
N THR A 254 9.18 -12.08 -10.83
CA THR A 254 8.03 -12.34 -11.71
C THR A 254 7.31 -11.10 -12.25
N ASP A 255 7.65 -9.89 -11.81
CA ASP A 255 6.96 -8.65 -12.22
C ASP A 255 7.31 -8.14 -13.65
N GLY A 256 8.02 -8.95 -14.45
CA GLY A 256 8.32 -8.65 -15.86
C GLY A 256 7.24 -9.05 -16.87
N ARG A 257 6.07 -9.55 -16.45
CA ARG A 257 5.00 -9.96 -17.38
C ARG A 257 3.63 -9.54 -16.86
N HIS A 258 3.19 -8.34 -17.25
CA HIS A 258 1.76 -8.01 -17.30
C HIS A 258 1.09 -8.93 -18.33
N PRO A 259 0.04 -9.70 -18.00
CA PRO A 259 -0.81 -10.28 -19.01
C PRO A 259 -1.56 -9.15 -19.72
N SER A 260 -1.45 -9.13 -21.05
CA SER A 260 -2.21 -8.25 -21.95
C SER A 260 -3.71 -8.44 -21.85
#